data_AF-A0A6J4N315-F1
#
_entry.id   AF-A0A6J4N315-F1
#
_cell.length_a   1.000
_cell.length_b   1.000
_cell.length_c   1.000
_cell.angle_alpha   90.00
_cell.angle_beta   90.00
_cell.angle_gamma   90.00
#
_symmetry.space_group_name_H-M   'P 1'
#
loop_
_entity.id
_entity.type
_entity.pdbx_description
1 polymer ?
#
loop_
_entity_poly.entity_id
_entity_poly.type
_entity_poly.pdbx_seq_one_letter_code
_entity_poly.pdbx_strand_id
1 'polypeptide(L)'
;MTSYAATAELARLALLLRVDSADVAYLDSLDAAQLRALRTTLEQRIAAPNRSAHERIAHASNLLPARAIATLAMARMPPRLSAAVVAQMTPQHAADLAAAMSPDYLRQVCCHLSMSSARGVPPLLPSDVLAAVLHEQMAHRDILSMAEVVGALDDDQLRTMVRAFDDMSMLLGVILSISDVGSAQRVLRALPEDMRQRLIAAAEPVPAQRSELAVLLADEHR
;
A
#
# COMPACT_ATOMS: atom_id res chain seq x y z
N MET A 1 -16.47 17.60 6.89
CA MET A 1 -16.29 16.72 5.72
C MET A 1 -15.01 15.95 5.95
N THR A 2 -15.10 14.62 6.00
CA THR A 2 -13.95 13.74 6.18
C THR A 2 -13.11 13.75 4.92
N SER A 3 -11.79 13.91 5.04
CA SER A 3 -10.87 13.87 3.91
C SER A 3 -10.85 12.47 3.26
N TYR A 4 -10.48 12.38 1.99
CA TYR A 4 -10.26 11.12 1.28
C TYR A 4 -9.24 10.23 2.01
N ALA A 5 -8.17 10.80 2.54
CA ALA A 5 -7.19 10.07 3.34
C ALA A 5 -7.81 9.45 4.61
N ALA A 6 -8.67 10.20 5.31
CA ALA A 6 -9.37 9.69 6.49
C ALA A 6 -10.41 8.61 6.14
N THR A 7 -11.14 8.80 5.04
CA THR A 7 -12.08 7.79 4.51
C THR A 7 -11.33 6.49 4.14
N ALA A 8 -10.17 6.62 3.51
CA ALA A 8 -9.33 5.48 3.16
C ALA A 8 -8.79 4.76 4.41
N GLU A 9 -8.41 5.51 5.47
CA GLU A 9 -8.00 4.92 6.75
C GLU A 9 -9.13 4.20 7.48
N LEU A 10 -10.36 4.73 7.45
CA LEU A 10 -11.54 4.01 7.96
C LEU A 10 -11.77 2.71 7.19
N ALA A 11 -11.67 2.74 5.86
CA ALA A 11 -11.80 1.54 5.06
C ALA A 11 -10.71 0.49 5.37
N ARG A 12 -9.46 0.92 5.58
CA ARG A 12 -8.37 0.04 6.04
C ARG A 12 -8.63 -0.54 7.43
N LEU A 13 -9.17 0.26 8.35
CA LEU A 13 -9.57 -0.21 9.69
C LEU A 13 -10.66 -1.28 9.61
N ALA A 14 -11.69 -1.06 8.80
CA ALA A 14 -12.74 -2.06 8.57
C ALA A 14 -12.16 -3.37 8.03
N LEU A 15 -11.26 -3.29 7.05
CA LEU A 15 -10.56 -4.46 6.49
C LEU A 15 -9.69 -5.19 7.54
N LEU A 16 -8.96 -4.44 8.36
CA LEU A 16 -8.13 -4.99 9.43
C LEU A 16 -8.97 -5.75 10.47
N LEU A 17 -10.08 -5.14 10.89
CA LEU A 17 -10.99 -5.69 11.90
C LEU A 17 -11.96 -6.73 11.33
N ARG A 18 -12.04 -6.84 9.99
CA ARG A 18 -12.96 -7.73 9.26
C ARG A 18 -14.42 -7.45 9.60
N VAL A 19 -14.76 -6.16 9.63
CA VAL A 19 -16.10 -5.63 9.89
C VAL A 19 -16.56 -4.78 8.72
N ASP A 20 -17.84 -4.42 8.68
CA ASP A 20 -18.35 -3.53 7.64
C ASP A 20 -17.91 -2.08 7.91
N SER A 21 -17.86 -1.25 6.87
CA SER A 21 -17.49 0.16 7.00
C SER A 21 -18.45 0.94 7.91
N ALA A 22 -19.72 0.51 7.99
CA ALA A 22 -20.71 1.07 8.90
C ALA A 22 -20.35 0.85 10.38
N ASP A 23 -19.68 -0.26 10.70
CA ASP A 23 -19.31 -0.60 12.08
C ASP A 23 -18.17 0.28 12.60
N VAL A 24 -17.39 0.91 11.70
CA VAL A 24 -16.32 1.85 12.07
C VAL A 24 -16.67 3.31 11.80
N ALA A 25 -17.87 3.60 11.28
CA ALA A 25 -18.29 4.96 10.92
C ALA A 25 -18.36 5.92 12.12
N TYR A 26 -18.49 5.41 13.35
CA TYR A 26 -18.44 6.23 14.55
C TYR A 26 -17.06 6.88 14.79
N LEU A 27 -16.01 6.43 14.09
CA LEU A 27 -14.66 6.99 14.14
C LEU A 27 -14.44 8.14 13.14
N ASP A 28 -15.46 8.52 12.35
CA ASP A 28 -15.37 9.57 11.32
C ASP A 28 -15.04 10.97 11.86
N SER A 29 -15.12 11.17 13.18
CA SER A 29 -14.67 12.40 13.84
C SER A 29 -13.15 12.52 13.96
N LEU A 30 -12.39 11.45 13.71
CA LEU A 30 -10.93 11.43 13.79
C LEU A 30 -10.30 11.86 12.46
N ASP A 31 -9.16 12.54 12.52
CA ASP A 31 -8.39 12.85 11.32
C ASP A 31 -7.62 11.61 10.79
N ALA A 32 -7.07 11.73 9.57
CA ALA A 32 -6.35 10.64 8.92
C ALA A 32 -5.13 10.16 9.72
N ALA A 33 -4.43 11.07 10.41
CA ALA A 33 -3.25 10.74 11.20
C ALA A 33 -3.63 9.95 12.47
N GLN A 34 -4.70 10.36 13.15
CA GLN A 34 -5.27 9.67 14.31
C GLN A 34 -5.78 8.28 13.94
N LEU A 35 -6.53 8.16 12.84
CA LEU A 35 -7.01 6.88 12.33
C LEU A 35 -5.87 5.94 11.97
N ARG A 36 -4.82 6.46 11.31
CA ARG A 36 -3.62 5.70 11.00
C ARG A 36 -2.89 5.21 12.25
N ALA A 37 -2.76 6.08 13.26
CA ALA A 37 -2.11 5.72 14.52
C ALA A 37 -2.90 4.61 15.25
N LEU A 38 -4.23 4.72 15.28
CA LEU A 38 -5.12 3.69 15.79
C LEU A 38 -4.94 2.37 15.03
N ARG A 39 -5.01 2.42 13.69
CA ARG A 39 -4.84 1.24 12.83
C ARG A 39 -3.51 0.54 13.08
N THR A 40 -2.41 1.29 13.06
CA THR A 40 -1.06 0.74 13.27
C THR A 40 -0.94 0.10 14.66
N THR A 41 -1.55 0.69 15.69
CA THR A 41 -1.58 0.13 17.05
C THR A 41 -2.39 -1.17 17.11
N LEU A 42 -3.54 -1.21 16.44
CA LEU A 42 -4.38 -2.41 16.36
C LEU A 42 -3.69 -3.53 15.58
N GLU A 43 -3.03 -3.23 14.46
CA GLU A 43 -2.22 -4.18 13.69
C GLU A 43 -1.19 -4.88 14.59
N GLN A 44 -0.45 -4.11 15.38
CA GLN A 44 0.55 -4.64 16.30
C GLN A 44 -0.07 -5.54 17.37
N ARG A 45 -1.22 -5.14 17.94
CA ARG A 45 -1.93 -5.94 18.96
C ARG A 45 -2.53 -7.22 18.40
N ILE A 46 -3.09 -7.18 17.18
CA ILE A 46 -3.65 -8.35 16.50
C ILE A 46 -2.56 -9.35 16.12
N ALA A 47 -1.39 -8.85 15.71
CA ALA A 47 -0.26 -9.70 15.32
C ALA A 47 0.46 -10.33 16.54
N ALA A 48 0.43 -9.70 17.71
CA ALA A 48 1.23 -10.08 18.87
C ALA A 48 1.07 -11.56 19.31
N PRO A 49 -0.13 -12.15 19.40
CA PRO A 49 -0.29 -13.53 19.91
C PRO A 49 0.41 -14.58 19.04
N ASN A 50 0.46 -14.37 17.73
CA ASN A 50 1.02 -15.33 16.76
C ASN A 50 2.43 -14.95 16.30
N ARG A 51 3.01 -13.87 16.84
CA ARG A 51 4.31 -13.34 16.40
C ARG A 51 5.40 -14.41 16.46
N SER A 52 5.52 -15.14 17.56
CA SER A 52 6.54 -16.18 17.73
C SER A 52 6.40 -17.33 16.72
N ALA A 53 5.17 -17.69 16.34
CA ALA A 53 4.93 -18.68 15.30
C ALA A 53 5.34 -18.15 13.92
N HIS A 54 5.00 -16.90 13.59
CA HIS A 54 5.39 -16.26 12.33
C HIS A 54 6.91 -16.08 12.22
N GLU A 55 7.58 -15.69 13.31
CA GLU A 55 9.05 -15.58 13.39
C GLU A 55 9.73 -16.92 13.15
N ARG A 56 9.21 -18.00 13.73
CA ARG A 56 9.73 -19.36 13.47
C ARG A 56 9.59 -19.75 12.01
N ILE A 57 8.47 -19.42 11.36
CA ILE A 57 8.27 -19.67 9.93
C ILE A 57 9.26 -18.82 9.10
N ALA A 58 9.41 -17.54 9.43
CA ALA A 58 10.36 -16.65 8.77
C ALA A 58 11.80 -17.18 8.90
N HIS A 59 12.23 -17.58 10.09
CA HIS A 59 13.55 -18.17 10.30
C HIS A 59 13.73 -19.50 9.56
N ALA A 60 12.73 -20.37 9.58
CA ALA A 60 12.77 -21.64 8.84
C ALA A 60 12.87 -21.42 7.33
N SER A 61 12.27 -20.34 6.81
CA SER A 61 12.35 -20.02 5.39
C SER A 61 13.76 -19.67 4.91
N ASN A 62 14.68 -19.29 5.80
CA ASN A 62 16.08 -19.05 5.47
C ASN A 62 16.87 -20.34 5.16
N LEU A 63 16.30 -21.52 5.45
CA LEU A 63 16.97 -22.80 5.27
C LEU A 63 16.89 -23.34 3.83
N LEU A 64 16.01 -22.76 3.01
CA LEU A 64 15.77 -23.21 1.63
C LEU A 64 15.95 -22.04 0.66
N PRO A 65 16.28 -22.32 -0.62
CA PRO A 65 16.35 -21.27 -1.64
C PRO A 65 15.02 -20.53 -1.80
N ALA A 66 15.07 -19.22 -2.03
CA ALA A 66 13.90 -18.34 -2.16
C ALA A 66 12.84 -18.88 -3.13
N ARG A 67 13.26 -19.41 -4.29
CA ARG A 67 12.34 -20.00 -5.28
C ARG A 67 11.57 -21.22 -4.76
N ALA A 68 12.19 -22.06 -3.94
CA ALA A 68 11.52 -23.21 -3.34
C ALA A 68 10.49 -22.76 -2.32
N ILE A 69 10.84 -21.77 -1.48
CA ILE A 69 9.90 -21.19 -0.51
C ILE A 69 8.74 -20.48 -1.23
N ALA A 70 9.02 -19.67 -2.25
CA ALA A 70 8.00 -18.99 -3.05
C ALA A 70 7.01 -19.97 -3.66
N THR A 71 7.50 -21.07 -4.24
CA THR A 71 6.66 -22.14 -4.80
C THR A 71 5.77 -22.77 -3.71
N LEU A 72 6.34 -23.08 -2.54
CA LEU A 72 5.59 -23.66 -1.44
C LEU A 72 4.55 -22.68 -0.88
N ALA A 73 4.91 -21.41 -0.72
CA ALA A 73 4.03 -20.36 -0.25
C ALA A 73 2.83 -20.20 -1.19
N MET A 74 3.07 -20.02 -2.48
CA MET A 74 1.99 -19.91 -3.48
C MET A 74 1.09 -21.15 -3.52
N ALA A 75 1.65 -22.34 -3.32
CA ALA A 75 0.89 -23.59 -3.38
C ALA A 75 0.10 -23.91 -2.11
N ARG A 76 0.55 -23.45 -0.93
CA ARG A 76 0.07 -23.97 0.37
C ARG A 76 -0.28 -22.90 1.40
N MET A 77 0.25 -21.69 1.27
CA MET A 77 0.00 -20.61 2.23
C MET A 77 -1.10 -19.69 1.70
N PRO A 78 -2.14 -19.42 2.52
CA PRO A 78 -3.05 -18.34 2.20
C PRO A 78 -2.29 -16.99 2.17
N PRO A 79 -2.62 -16.06 1.25
CA PRO A 79 -1.91 -14.78 1.13
C PRO A 79 -1.82 -13.98 2.43
N ARG A 80 -2.87 -14.03 3.26
CA ARG A 80 -2.88 -13.39 4.59
C ARG A 80 -1.81 -13.93 5.54
N LEU A 81 -1.54 -15.24 5.50
CA LEU A 81 -0.47 -15.83 6.31
C LEU A 81 0.90 -15.38 5.77
N SER A 82 1.09 -15.37 4.45
CA SER A 82 2.32 -14.85 3.85
C SER A 82 2.57 -13.39 4.22
N ALA A 83 1.55 -12.52 4.19
CA ALA A 83 1.68 -11.13 4.65
C ALA A 83 2.14 -11.03 6.12
N ALA A 84 1.56 -11.85 7.00
CA ALA A 84 1.94 -11.87 8.41
C ALA A 84 3.39 -12.37 8.65
N VAL A 85 3.85 -13.33 7.85
CA VAL A 85 5.21 -13.87 7.91
C VAL A 85 6.22 -12.88 7.33
N VAL A 86 5.91 -12.22 6.21
CA VAL A 86 6.77 -11.19 5.59
C VAL A 86 7.10 -10.07 6.58
N ALA A 87 6.14 -9.67 7.42
CA ALA A 87 6.36 -8.67 8.46
C ALA A 87 7.38 -9.09 9.55
N GLN A 88 7.82 -10.35 9.59
CA GLN A 88 8.87 -10.85 10.49
C GLN A 88 10.19 -11.15 9.77
N MET A 89 10.24 -10.99 8.44
CA MET A 89 11.44 -11.25 7.64
C MET A 89 12.37 -10.04 7.61
N THR A 90 13.64 -10.28 7.31
CA THR A 90 14.52 -9.18 6.91
C THR A 90 14.05 -8.63 5.56
N PRO A 91 14.25 -7.32 5.28
CA PRO A 91 13.84 -6.73 4.01
C PRO A 91 14.39 -7.44 2.78
N GLN A 92 15.67 -7.82 2.82
CA GLN A 92 16.33 -8.51 1.72
C GLN A 92 15.69 -9.87 1.43
N HIS A 93 15.44 -10.67 2.47
CA HIS A 93 14.86 -12.00 2.29
C HIS A 93 13.43 -11.91 1.76
N ALA A 94 12.63 -10.97 2.28
CA ALA A 94 11.29 -10.72 1.75
C ALA A 94 11.30 -10.29 0.27
N ALA A 95 12.27 -9.46 -0.13
CA ALA A 95 12.44 -9.05 -1.52
C ALA A 95 12.85 -10.22 -2.44
N ASP A 96 13.78 -11.06 -2.00
CA ASP A 96 14.23 -12.25 -2.74
C ASP A 96 13.07 -13.25 -2.95
N LEU A 97 12.22 -13.44 -1.93
CA LEU A 97 11.01 -14.27 -2.04
C LEU A 97 10.02 -13.66 -3.02
N ALA A 98 9.74 -12.35 -2.90
CA ALA A 98 8.77 -11.67 -3.73
C ALA A 98 9.18 -11.72 -5.21
N ALA A 99 10.47 -11.56 -5.52
CA ALA A 99 10.98 -11.67 -6.89
C ALA A 99 10.78 -13.07 -7.52
N ALA A 100 10.50 -14.10 -6.73
CA ALA A 100 10.23 -15.45 -7.20
C ALA A 100 8.73 -15.84 -7.18
N MET A 101 7.84 -14.92 -6.81
CA MET A 101 6.39 -15.14 -6.73
C MET A 101 5.67 -14.61 -7.97
N SER A 102 4.45 -15.13 -8.22
CA SER A 102 3.60 -14.60 -9.29
C SER A 102 3.02 -13.22 -8.91
N PRO A 103 2.81 -12.32 -9.89
CA PRO A 103 2.20 -11.02 -9.65
C PRO A 103 0.82 -11.09 -8.97
N ASP A 104 -0.05 -12.04 -9.37
CA ASP A 104 -1.36 -12.20 -8.74
C ASP A 104 -1.25 -12.62 -7.26
N TYR A 105 -0.33 -13.53 -6.91
CA TYR A 105 -0.15 -13.91 -5.52
C TYR A 105 0.38 -12.73 -4.69
N LEU A 106 1.35 -11.98 -5.22
CA LEU A 106 1.87 -10.77 -4.58
C LEU A 106 0.78 -9.72 -4.38
N ARG A 107 -0.08 -9.48 -5.37
CA ARG A 107 -1.25 -8.60 -5.24
C ARG A 107 -2.11 -9.03 -4.05
N GLN A 108 -2.45 -10.32 -3.94
CA GLN A 108 -3.24 -10.83 -2.82
C GLN A 108 -2.54 -10.67 -1.46
N VAL A 109 -1.22 -10.83 -1.42
CA VAL A 109 -0.41 -10.56 -0.21
C VAL A 109 -0.48 -9.08 0.15
N CYS A 110 -0.35 -8.17 -0.83
CA CYS A 110 -0.45 -6.73 -0.65
C CYS A 110 -1.83 -6.28 -0.13
N CYS A 111 -2.92 -7.00 -0.40
CA CYS A 111 -4.23 -6.71 0.19
C CYS A 111 -4.28 -6.92 1.71
N HIS A 112 -3.33 -7.68 2.27
CA HIS A 112 -3.26 -7.99 3.70
C HIS A 112 -2.02 -7.42 4.40
N LEU A 113 -1.08 -6.88 3.63
CA LEU A 113 0.18 -6.37 4.13
C LEU A 113 0.07 -4.87 4.41
N SER A 114 0.26 -4.48 5.66
CA SER A 114 0.50 -3.08 6.02
C SER A 114 1.91 -2.70 5.62
N MET A 115 2.08 -1.75 4.70
CA MET A 115 3.42 -1.36 4.23
C MET A 115 4.23 -0.69 5.34
N SER A 116 3.58 -0.21 6.40
CA SER A 116 4.26 0.22 7.62
C SER A 116 5.16 -0.87 8.23
N SER A 117 4.75 -2.14 8.14
CA SER A 117 5.47 -3.29 8.68
C SER A 117 6.45 -3.91 7.69
N ALA A 118 6.45 -3.45 6.43
CA ALA A 118 7.29 -3.95 5.35
C ALA A 118 8.06 -2.84 4.62
N ARG A 119 8.22 -1.65 5.22
CA ARG A 119 8.77 -0.44 4.55
C ARG A 119 10.12 -0.64 3.87
N GLY A 120 10.95 -1.56 4.38
CA GLY A 120 12.26 -1.84 3.78
C GLY A 120 12.23 -2.71 2.52
N VAL A 121 11.10 -3.36 2.22
CA VAL A 121 10.98 -4.32 1.12
C VAL A 121 10.88 -3.63 -0.25
N PRO A 122 9.97 -2.64 -0.47
CA PRO A 122 9.79 -2.05 -1.79
C PRO A 122 11.06 -1.51 -2.45
N PRO A 123 11.97 -0.80 -1.75
CA PRO A 123 13.23 -0.31 -2.33
C PRO A 123 14.16 -1.41 -2.86
N LEU A 124 14.01 -2.65 -2.38
CA LEU A 124 14.84 -3.78 -2.77
C LEU A 124 14.22 -4.61 -3.90
N LEU A 125 12.98 -4.33 -4.28
CA LEU A 125 12.30 -5.06 -5.34
C LEU A 125 12.78 -4.60 -6.73
N PRO A 126 13.04 -5.55 -7.65
CA PRO A 126 13.23 -5.23 -9.05
C PRO A 126 12.06 -4.45 -9.64
N SER A 127 12.34 -3.50 -10.55
CA SER A 127 11.31 -2.63 -11.12
C SER A 127 10.26 -3.37 -11.93
N ASP A 128 10.62 -4.49 -12.55
CA ASP A 128 9.70 -5.38 -13.29
C ASP A 128 8.72 -6.08 -12.35
N VAL A 129 9.17 -6.50 -11.16
CA VAL A 129 8.31 -7.08 -10.11
C VAL A 129 7.31 -6.03 -9.62
N LEU A 130 7.79 -4.82 -9.29
CA LEU A 130 6.92 -3.72 -8.87
C LEU A 130 5.88 -3.35 -9.94
N ALA A 131 6.31 -3.23 -11.20
CA ALA A 131 5.42 -2.94 -12.32
C ALA A 131 4.36 -4.03 -12.50
N ALA A 132 4.75 -5.30 -12.39
CA ALA A 132 3.82 -6.42 -12.53
C ALA A 132 2.77 -6.45 -11.41
N VAL A 133 3.18 -6.21 -10.16
CA VAL A 133 2.24 -6.12 -9.03
C VAL A 133 1.28 -4.95 -9.19
N LEU A 134 1.80 -3.77 -9.56
CA LEU A 134 0.97 -2.59 -9.77
C LEU A 134 -0.03 -2.81 -10.92
N HIS A 135 0.40 -3.47 -12.00
CA HIS A 135 -0.47 -3.83 -13.13
C HIS A 135 -1.64 -4.73 -12.69
N GLU A 136 -1.36 -5.78 -11.90
CA GLU A 136 -2.40 -6.63 -11.33
C GLU A 136 -3.34 -5.85 -10.41
N GLN A 137 -2.82 -4.96 -9.56
CA GLN A 137 -3.67 -4.13 -8.70
C GLN A 137 -4.59 -3.18 -9.51
N MET A 138 -4.09 -2.60 -10.60
CA MET A 138 -4.88 -1.76 -11.51
C MET A 138 -5.98 -2.57 -12.19
N ALA A 139 -5.68 -3.78 -12.67
CA ALA A 139 -6.66 -4.68 -13.29
C ALA A 139 -7.82 -5.02 -12.32
N HIS A 140 -7.53 -5.14 -11.03
CA HIS A 140 -8.50 -5.40 -9.98
C HIS A 140 -9.14 -4.14 -9.35
N ARG A 141 -8.73 -2.93 -9.78
CA ARG A 141 -9.18 -1.64 -9.24
C ARG A 141 -9.06 -1.52 -7.71
N ASP A 142 -8.03 -2.12 -7.11
CA ASP A 142 -7.79 -2.08 -5.67
C ASP A 142 -7.06 -0.80 -5.24
N ILE A 143 -7.81 0.30 -5.11
CA ILE A 143 -7.27 1.64 -4.81
C ILE A 143 -6.50 1.68 -3.49
N LEU A 144 -6.99 0.99 -2.44
CA LEU A 144 -6.37 1.04 -1.12
C LEU A 144 -5.05 0.30 -1.09
N SER A 145 -4.98 -0.88 -1.72
CA SER A 145 -3.73 -1.64 -1.83
C SER A 145 -2.72 -0.92 -2.72
N MET A 146 -3.16 -0.30 -3.83
CA MET A 146 -2.28 0.55 -4.66
C MET A 146 -1.72 1.72 -3.85
N ALA A 147 -2.55 2.40 -3.05
CA ALA A 147 -2.10 3.54 -2.24
C ALA A 147 -1.04 3.13 -1.19
N GLU A 148 -1.15 1.94 -0.60
CA GLU A 148 -0.12 1.42 0.31
C GLU A 148 1.20 1.14 -0.44
N VAL A 149 1.15 0.45 -1.60
CA VAL A 149 2.34 0.15 -2.41
C VAL A 149 2.99 1.43 -2.92
N VAL A 150 2.25 2.28 -3.62
CA VAL A 150 2.75 3.53 -4.22
C VAL A 150 3.28 4.47 -3.13
N GLY A 151 2.59 4.58 -1.99
CA GLY A 151 3.04 5.42 -0.87
C GLY A 151 4.34 4.96 -0.20
N ALA A 152 4.75 3.71 -0.43
CA ALA A 152 5.97 3.11 0.12
C ALA A 152 7.17 3.13 -0.84
N LEU A 153 6.99 3.53 -2.10
CA LEU A 153 8.07 3.61 -3.10
C LEU A 153 9.00 4.80 -2.85
N ASP A 154 10.27 4.65 -3.24
CA ASP A 154 11.24 5.74 -3.29
C ASP A 154 11.05 6.64 -4.53
N ASP A 155 11.78 7.75 -4.60
CA ASP A 155 11.63 8.75 -5.67
C ASP A 155 11.93 8.18 -7.07
N ASP A 156 12.90 7.26 -7.18
CA ASP A 156 13.35 6.70 -8.46
C ASP A 156 12.32 5.69 -8.99
N GLN A 157 11.83 4.84 -8.09
CA GLN A 157 10.73 3.92 -8.34
C GLN A 157 9.46 4.67 -8.71
N LEU A 158 9.10 5.73 -7.97
CA LEU A 158 7.93 6.55 -8.24
C LEU A 158 7.96 7.15 -9.65
N ARG A 159 9.08 7.77 -10.07
CA ARG A 159 9.21 8.37 -11.41
C ARG A 159 8.98 7.35 -12.53
N THR A 160 9.26 6.08 -12.27
CA THR A 160 9.01 4.99 -13.23
C THR A 160 7.57 4.49 -13.15
N MET A 161 7.09 4.19 -11.93
CA MET A 161 5.79 3.54 -11.71
C MET A 161 4.60 4.44 -12.01
N VAL A 162 4.69 5.76 -11.76
CA VAL A 162 3.57 6.68 -12.06
C VAL A 162 3.20 6.66 -13.55
N ARG A 163 4.18 6.43 -14.44
CA ARG A 163 3.95 6.35 -15.89
C ARG A 163 3.17 5.12 -16.34
N ALA A 164 3.00 4.13 -15.46
CA ALA A 164 2.16 2.96 -15.73
C ALA A 164 0.65 3.27 -15.61
N PHE A 165 0.28 4.43 -15.06
CA PHE A 165 -1.11 4.85 -14.95
C PHE A 165 -1.59 5.56 -16.23
N ASP A 166 -2.45 4.90 -16.98
CA ASP A 166 -3.16 5.51 -18.12
C ASP A 166 -4.39 6.30 -17.65
N ASP A 167 -5.05 5.84 -16.58
CA ASP A 167 -6.25 6.46 -16.00
C ASP A 167 -5.89 7.43 -14.88
N MET A 168 -5.99 8.74 -15.16
CA MET A 168 -5.70 9.79 -14.18
C MET A 168 -6.71 9.87 -13.04
N SER A 169 -7.96 9.42 -13.24
CA SER A 169 -8.93 9.33 -12.15
C SER A 169 -8.56 8.21 -11.18
N MET A 170 -8.03 7.10 -11.68
CA MET A 170 -7.47 6.04 -10.84
C MET A 170 -6.25 6.54 -10.06
N LEU A 171 -5.28 7.18 -10.73
CA LEU A 171 -4.09 7.73 -10.08
C LEU A 171 -4.47 8.77 -9.02
N LEU A 172 -5.43 9.64 -9.31
CA LEU A 172 -5.96 10.61 -8.35
C LEU A 172 -6.56 9.91 -7.13
N GLY A 173 -7.39 8.89 -7.34
CA GLY A 173 -7.96 8.08 -6.26
C GLY A 173 -6.88 7.43 -5.39
N VAL A 174 -5.82 6.90 -6.00
CA VAL A 174 -4.66 6.33 -5.31
C VAL A 174 -3.97 7.41 -4.46
N ILE A 175 -3.60 8.55 -5.05
CA ILE A 175 -2.91 9.65 -4.35
C ILE A 175 -3.72 10.16 -3.16
N LEU A 176 -5.01 10.42 -3.35
CA LEU A 176 -5.90 10.90 -2.28
C LEU A 176 -6.16 9.86 -1.19
N SER A 177 -5.92 8.58 -1.48
CA SER A 177 -6.04 7.49 -0.51
C SER A 177 -4.76 7.22 0.26
N ILE A 178 -3.64 7.87 -0.08
CA ILE A 178 -2.37 7.70 0.65
C ILE A 178 -2.49 8.33 2.04
N SER A 179 -2.20 7.52 3.05
CA SER A 179 -2.43 7.83 4.46
C SER A 179 -1.46 8.82 5.09
N ASP A 180 -0.38 9.17 4.39
CA ASP A 180 0.62 10.15 4.85
C ASP A 180 0.75 11.23 3.79
N VAL A 181 0.55 12.49 4.21
CA VAL A 181 0.64 13.66 3.35
C VAL A 181 2.02 13.74 2.69
N GLY A 182 3.09 13.42 3.42
CA GLY A 182 4.45 13.44 2.88
C GLY A 182 4.67 12.43 1.74
N SER A 183 4.16 11.20 1.89
CA SER A 183 4.12 10.20 0.83
C SER A 183 3.25 10.65 -0.34
N ALA A 184 2.06 11.20 -0.11
CA ALA A 184 1.20 11.69 -1.19
C ALA A 184 1.87 12.80 -2.01
N GLN A 185 2.52 13.76 -1.34
CA GLN A 185 3.31 14.82 -1.97
C GLN A 185 4.54 14.28 -2.71
N ARG A 186 5.18 13.22 -2.20
CA ARG A 186 6.28 12.56 -2.92
C ARG A 186 5.81 12.02 -4.26
N VAL A 187 4.64 11.39 -4.30
CA VAL A 187 4.03 10.91 -5.54
C VAL A 187 3.74 12.07 -6.49
N LEU A 188 3.12 13.15 -5.99
CA LEU A 188 2.83 14.34 -6.79
C LEU A 188 4.09 14.97 -7.39
N ARG A 189 5.18 15.10 -6.61
CA ARG A 189 6.48 15.58 -7.10
C ARG A 189 7.11 14.68 -8.15
N ALA A 190 6.88 13.37 -8.08
CA ALA A 190 7.38 12.42 -9.08
C ALA A 190 6.63 12.47 -10.42
N LEU A 191 5.45 13.10 -10.47
CA LEU A 191 4.68 13.22 -11.71
C LEU A 191 5.34 14.17 -12.71
N PRO A 192 5.48 13.75 -13.99
CA PRO A 192 5.72 14.65 -15.09
C PRO A 192 4.70 15.79 -15.14
N GLU A 193 5.11 16.96 -15.63
CA GLU A 193 4.26 18.16 -15.66
C GLU A 193 2.96 17.96 -16.46
N ASP A 194 3.03 17.26 -17.60
CA ASP A 194 1.85 16.94 -18.41
C ASP A 194 0.86 16.03 -17.66
N MET A 195 1.37 15.06 -16.88
CA MET A 195 0.55 14.19 -16.04
C MET A 195 -0.07 14.97 -14.90
N ARG A 196 0.68 15.88 -14.27
CA ARG A 196 0.18 16.74 -13.20
C ARG A 196 -0.99 17.61 -13.67
N GLN A 197 -0.89 18.20 -14.85
CA GLN A 197 -1.98 18.98 -15.45
C GLN A 197 -3.21 18.12 -15.73
N ARG A 198 -3.02 16.91 -16.29
CA ARG A 198 -4.13 15.97 -16.51
C ARG A 198 -4.75 15.48 -15.20
N LEU A 199 -3.96 15.29 -14.14
CA LEU A 199 -4.44 14.94 -12.81
C LEU A 199 -5.32 16.05 -12.21
N ILE A 200 -4.90 17.32 -12.34
CA ILE A 200 -5.69 18.47 -11.90
C ILE A 200 -7.01 18.52 -12.68
N ALA A 201 -6.97 18.35 -13.99
CA ALA A 201 -8.18 18.29 -14.83
C ALA A 201 -9.11 17.14 -14.41
N ALA A 202 -8.57 15.98 -14.02
CA ALA A 202 -9.36 14.85 -13.53
C ALA A 202 -10.06 15.14 -12.18
N ALA A 203 -9.54 16.07 -11.37
CA ALA A 203 -10.14 16.48 -10.10
C ALA A 203 -11.23 17.55 -10.26
N GLU A 204 -11.24 18.32 -11.35
CA GLU A 204 -12.18 19.44 -11.56
C GLU A 204 -13.67 19.07 -11.40
N PRO A 205 -14.17 17.93 -11.91
CA PRO A 205 -15.59 17.60 -11.84
C PRO A 205 -16.08 17.33 -10.40
N VAL A 206 -15.18 17.05 -9.46
CA VAL A 206 -15.53 16.65 -8.09
C VAL A 206 -14.93 17.66 -7.10
N PRO A 207 -15.74 18.60 -6.57
CA PRO A 207 -15.25 19.68 -5.71
C PRO A 207 -14.41 19.22 -4.52
N ALA A 208 -14.79 18.08 -3.91
CA ALA A 208 -14.06 17.51 -2.78
C ALA A 208 -12.64 17.04 -3.19
N GLN A 209 -12.49 16.35 -4.33
CA GLN A 209 -11.19 15.91 -4.84
C GLN A 209 -10.31 17.10 -5.20
N ARG A 210 -10.89 18.12 -5.85
CA ARG A 210 -10.19 19.36 -6.19
C ARG A 210 -9.66 20.08 -4.95
N SER A 211 -10.50 20.22 -3.92
CA SER A 211 -10.10 20.87 -2.67
C SER A 211 -8.98 20.12 -1.96
N GLU A 212 -9.04 18.79 -1.89
CA GLU A 212 -8.01 18.00 -1.22
C GLU A 212 -6.69 17.96 -2.01
N LEU A 213 -6.76 17.82 -3.33
CA LEU A 213 -5.59 17.92 -4.20
C LEU A 213 -4.92 19.30 -4.09
N ALA A 214 -5.71 20.37 -4.00
CA ALA A 214 -5.18 21.72 -3.82
C ALA A 214 -4.43 21.89 -2.49
N VAL A 215 -4.91 21.26 -1.41
CA VAL A 215 -4.20 21.25 -0.11
C VAL A 215 -2.86 20.51 -0.24
N LEU A 216 -2.84 19.34 -0.88
CA LEU A 216 -1.61 18.58 -1.09
C LEU A 216 -0.56 19.36 -1.89
N LEU A 217 -0.99 20.07 -2.95
CA LEU A 217 -0.13 20.89 -3.79
C LEU A 217 0.37 22.17 -3.09
N ALA A 218 -0.47 22.82 -2.27
CA ALA A 218 -0.12 24.06 -1.58
C ALA A 218 1.00 23.87 -0.54
N ASP A 219 1.02 22.71 0.12
CA ASP A 219 2.02 22.36 1.12
C ASP A 219 3.35 21.84 0.52
N GLU A 220 3.50 21.70 -0.82
CA GLU A 220 4.78 21.34 -1.45
C GLU A 220 5.85 22.46 -1.38
N HIS A 221 5.45 23.69 -1.04
CA HIS A 221 6.30 24.88 -1.06
C HIS A 221 6.71 25.38 0.34
N ARG A 222 6.49 24.58 1.39
CA ARG A 222 6.99 24.82 2.76
C ARG A 222 8.10 23.85 3.12
#